data_AF-A0A849B7Z8-F1
#
_entry.id   AF-A0A849B7Z8-F1
#
_cell.length_a   1.000
_cell.length_b   1.000
_cell.length_c   1.000
_cell.angle_alpha   90.00
_cell.angle_beta   90.00
_cell.angle_gamma   90.00
#
_symmetry.space_group_name_H-M   'P 1'
#
loop_
_entity.id
_entity.type
_entity.pdbx_description
1 polymer ?
#
loop_
_entity_poly.entity_id
_entity_poly.type
_entity_poly.pdbx_seq_one_letter_code
_entity_poly.pdbx_strand_id
1 'polypeptide(L)'
;MIDHIVIVGFGCIGQAVLPLLQRTWPWAAITVVDRSFDDRRRELVAAHGLHAVEAGITADTFSTVLAPLLRPWTFLLSLAPSVCSRDLIALAQSHGAFYIDAGIEPWDYAGDANAAQLSNYALREQMLAFARGREPMPTALVAHGANPGMVSVLVKAALMELAGHAALEQAEPRHRAQWAALARRLDLRVIQISEYDSQQAPGFPRDGEFANTWSAQGFITECLQDAELGWGTHEPALPPGGYRHSDGCGAAIAIHRPGHRTRVRSWSPSHGPFDAHLITHNESISIADYLTDEAAGLPPYRPTVYYAYRPTDATLASMRWLDDRGAARVRGERILRDEIVSGEDELGVLLLSGRHGGIWYGSHLSIERARSLAPYNSATSLQVASSLVAGMRWVLSNPRRGVVESDAVDYGPVLADAAPWWAPLGGHFTDWRPKHGATSLAIGEFLLDAPAAG
;
A
#
# COMPACT_ATOMS: atom_id res chain seq x y z
N MET A 1 -12.47 -21.65 12.76
CA MET A 1 -11.02 -21.45 12.94
C MET A 1 -10.36 -21.79 11.62
N ILE A 2 -9.39 -21.02 11.14
CA ILE A 2 -8.69 -21.39 9.90
C ILE A 2 -7.84 -22.64 10.13
N ASP A 3 -7.86 -23.54 9.16
CA ASP A 3 -7.08 -24.78 9.18
C ASP A 3 -6.14 -24.92 7.97
N HIS A 4 -6.26 -24.04 6.97
CA HIS A 4 -5.43 -24.07 5.77
C HIS A 4 -5.18 -22.65 5.25
N ILE A 5 -3.93 -22.36 4.93
CA ILE A 5 -3.50 -21.11 4.32
C ILE A 5 -2.86 -21.46 2.98
N VAL A 6 -3.33 -20.84 1.92
CA VAL A 6 -2.80 -20.97 0.56
C VAL A 6 -2.13 -19.66 0.19
N ILE A 7 -0.84 -19.69 -0.11
CA ILE A 7 -0.06 -18.52 -0.52
C ILE A 7 0.25 -18.65 -2.00
N VAL A 8 -0.26 -17.74 -2.81
CA VAL A 8 0.11 -17.61 -4.23
C VAL A 8 1.22 -16.59 -4.34
N GLY A 9 2.41 -17.02 -4.76
CA GLY A 9 3.63 -16.22 -4.79
C GLY A 9 4.49 -16.43 -3.55
N PHE A 10 5.67 -17.03 -3.75
CA PHE A 10 6.67 -17.31 -2.73
C PHE A 10 7.94 -16.47 -2.96
N GLY A 11 7.72 -15.20 -3.31
CA GLY A 11 8.73 -14.15 -3.41
C GLY A 11 9.09 -13.53 -2.05
N CYS A 12 9.50 -12.26 -2.04
CA CYS A 12 9.95 -11.57 -0.83
C CYS A 12 8.88 -11.57 0.29
N ILE A 13 7.65 -11.14 -0.01
CA ILE A 13 6.57 -11.06 0.99
C ILE A 13 6.01 -12.44 1.36
N GLY A 14 5.87 -13.36 0.39
CA GLY A 14 5.43 -14.73 0.66
C GLY A 14 6.35 -15.49 1.62
N GLN A 15 7.66 -15.23 1.56
CA GLN A 15 8.63 -15.77 2.52
C GLN A 15 8.59 -15.01 3.86
N ALA A 16 8.47 -13.69 3.81
CA ALA A 16 8.47 -12.81 4.99
C ALA A 16 7.29 -13.08 5.93
N VAL A 17 6.11 -13.39 5.40
CA VAL A 17 4.88 -13.62 6.18
C VAL A 17 4.89 -14.97 6.92
N LEU A 18 5.65 -15.95 6.43
CA LEU A 18 5.66 -17.32 6.95
C LEU A 18 5.88 -17.45 8.47
N PRO A 19 6.94 -16.87 9.07
CA PRO A 19 7.15 -16.98 10.52
C PRO A 19 6.02 -16.33 11.33
N LEU A 20 5.36 -15.30 10.80
CA LEU A 20 4.23 -14.66 11.45
C LEU A 20 2.99 -15.55 11.40
N LEU A 21 2.72 -16.20 10.25
CA LEU A 21 1.61 -17.14 10.10
C LEU A 21 1.77 -18.34 11.03
N GLN A 22 2.95 -18.96 11.08
CA GLN A 22 3.20 -20.13 11.93
C GLN A 22 3.12 -19.79 13.41
N ARG A 23 3.53 -18.58 13.81
CA ARG A 23 3.34 -18.12 15.19
C ARG A 23 1.87 -17.84 15.53
N THR A 24 1.11 -17.32 14.57
CA THR A 24 -0.28 -16.89 14.81
C THR A 24 -1.28 -18.05 14.71
N TRP A 25 -1.06 -18.97 13.76
CA TRP A 25 -1.89 -20.15 13.49
C TRP A 25 -1.02 -21.40 13.33
N PRO A 26 -0.35 -21.87 14.41
CA PRO A 26 0.59 -23.00 14.35
C PRO A 26 -0.04 -24.33 13.92
N TRP A 27 -1.37 -24.44 13.97
CA TRP A 27 -2.13 -25.62 13.56
C TRP A 27 -2.56 -25.60 12.10
N ALA A 28 -2.47 -24.45 11.41
CA ALA A 28 -2.93 -24.35 10.03
C ALA A 28 -1.91 -24.97 9.08
N ALA A 29 -2.36 -25.84 8.19
CA ALA A 29 -1.52 -26.30 7.08
C ALA A 29 -1.22 -25.12 6.15
N ILE A 30 0.00 -25.03 5.63
CA ILE A 30 0.39 -23.97 4.70
C ILE A 30 0.78 -24.61 3.35
N THR A 31 0.11 -24.17 2.29
CA THR A 31 0.44 -24.52 0.91
C THR A 31 0.95 -23.28 0.19
N VAL A 32 2.13 -23.38 -0.42
CA VAL A 32 2.72 -22.35 -1.26
C VAL A 32 2.61 -22.74 -2.73
N VAL A 33 2.12 -21.83 -3.56
CA VAL A 33 1.96 -22.00 -5.00
C VAL A 33 2.84 -20.97 -5.68
N ASP A 34 3.82 -21.41 -6.45
CA ASP A 34 4.73 -20.53 -7.20
C ASP A 34 5.09 -21.18 -8.54
N ARG A 35 5.46 -20.37 -9.54
CA ARG A 35 5.84 -20.83 -10.88
C ARG A 35 7.10 -21.69 -10.85
N SER A 36 7.97 -21.49 -9.87
CA SER A 36 9.21 -22.26 -9.71
C SER A 36 9.72 -22.23 -8.27
N PHE A 37 10.33 -23.34 -7.85
CA PHE A 37 11.07 -23.43 -6.59
C PHE A 37 12.55 -23.66 -6.88
N ASP A 38 13.37 -22.62 -6.67
CA ASP A 38 14.83 -22.76 -6.59
C ASP A 38 15.26 -23.51 -5.32
N ASP A 39 16.54 -23.85 -5.22
CA ASP A 39 17.09 -24.62 -4.09
C ASP A 39 16.77 -23.95 -2.74
N ARG A 40 16.89 -22.62 -2.66
CA ARG A 40 16.60 -21.84 -1.44
C ARG A 40 15.12 -21.94 -1.05
N ARG A 41 14.20 -21.83 -2.02
CA ARG A 41 12.75 -21.97 -1.76
C ARG A 41 12.40 -23.39 -1.36
N ARG A 42 13.02 -24.41 -1.98
CA ARG A 42 12.83 -25.83 -1.59
C ARG A 42 13.30 -26.10 -0.18
N GLU A 43 14.45 -25.53 0.22
CA GLU A 43 14.95 -25.58 1.60
C GLU A 43 13.96 -24.96 2.58
N LEU A 44 13.40 -23.78 2.28
CA LEU A 44 12.38 -23.13 3.11
C LEU A 44 11.11 -23.98 3.23
N VAL A 45 10.63 -24.54 2.12
CA VAL A 45 9.48 -25.46 2.10
C VAL A 45 9.72 -26.65 3.03
N ALA A 46 10.90 -27.28 2.93
CA ALA A 46 11.25 -28.43 3.77
C ALA A 46 11.41 -28.03 5.25
N ALA A 47 12.13 -26.94 5.53
CA ALA A 47 12.43 -26.47 6.88
C ALA A 47 11.16 -26.07 7.67
N HIS A 48 10.16 -25.54 6.97
CA HIS A 48 8.89 -25.10 7.59
C HIS A 48 7.74 -26.11 7.44
N GLY A 49 7.98 -27.27 6.84
CA GLY A 49 6.95 -28.30 6.64
C GLY A 49 5.80 -27.83 5.74
N LEU A 50 6.09 -27.05 4.71
CA LEU A 50 5.10 -26.51 3.78
C LEU A 50 4.75 -27.54 2.70
N HIS A 51 3.54 -27.44 2.16
CA HIS A 51 3.20 -28.09 0.90
C HIS A 51 3.54 -27.15 -0.26
N ALA A 52 4.35 -27.60 -1.22
CA ALA A 52 4.66 -26.82 -2.41
C ALA A 52 3.89 -27.33 -3.63
N VAL A 53 3.31 -26.39 -4.38
CA VAL A 53 2.70 -26.63 -5.69
C VAL A 53 3.45 -25.77 -6.70
N GLU A 54 4.30 -26.41 -7.50
CA GLU A 54 5.02 -25.72 -8.58
C GLU A 54 4.09 -25.60 -9.80
N ALA A 55 3.49 -24.42 -9.97
CA ALA A 55 2.55 -24.12 -11.05
C ALA A 55 2.50 -22.61 -11.34
N GLY A 56 2.50 -22.25 -12.62
CA GLY A 56 2.20 -20.89 -13.05
C GLY A 56 0.69 -20.61 -12.93
N ILE A 57 0.33 -19.56 -12.21
CA ILE A 57 -1.06 -19.09 -12.08
C ILE A 57 -1.33 -18.06 -13.18
N THR A 58 -2.20 -18.41 -14.13
CA THR A 58 -2.63 -17.57 -15.25
C THR A 58 -4.16 -17.61 -15.36
N ALA A 59 -4.74 -16.79 -16.23
CA ALA A 59 -6.17 -16.79 -16.53
C ALA A 59 -6.73 -18.19 -16.89
N ASP A 60 -5.91 -19.06 -17.51
CA ASP A 60 -6.32 -20.40 -17.92
C ASP A 60 -6.12 -21.45 -16.83
N THR A 61 -5.16 -21.26 -15.92
CA THR A 61 -4.73 -22.30 -14.98
C THR A 61 -5.24 -22.09 -13.56
N PHE A 62 -5.56 -20.85 -13.16
CA PHE A 62 -5.81 -20.51 -11.76
C PHE A 62 -6.91 -21.35 -11.11
N SER A 63 -8.04 -21.54 -11.81
CA SER A 63 -9.17 -22.31 -11.28
C SER A 63 -8.79 -23.77 -11.05
N THR A 64 -8.12 -24.41 -12.00
CA THR A 64 -7.73 -25.82 -11.91
C THR A 64 -6.72 -26.07 -10.81
N VAL A 65 -5.77 -25.15 -10.62
CA VAL A 65 -4.71 -25.29 -9.61
C VAL A 65 -5.20 -24.94 -8.21
N LEU A 66 -5.98 -23.86 -8.06
CA LEU A 66 -6.35 -23.32 -6.75
C LEU A 66 -7.65 -23.91 -6.21
N ALA A 67 -8.65 -24.24 -7.03
CA ALA A 67 -9.94 -24.76 -6.55
C ALA A 67 -9.81 -25.99 -5.63
N PRO A 68 -8.92 -26.98 -5.91
CA PRO A 68 -8.73 -28.13 -5.02
C PRO A 68 -8.18 -27.79 -3.64
N LEU A 69 -7.57 -26.60 -3.48
CA LEU A 69 -6.98 -26.12 -2.23
C LEU A 69 -7.98 -25.30 -1.40
N LEU A 70 -9.12 -24.92 -1.98
CA LEU A 70 -10.06 -23.97 -1.38
C LEU A 70 -11.30 -24.66 -0.83
N ARG A 71 -11.61 -24.34 0.43
CA ARG A 71 -12.80 -24.78 1.16
C ARG A 71 -13.15 -23.73 2.24
N PRO A 72 -14.30 -23.85 2.94
CA PRO A 72 -14.56 -23.03 4.10
C PRO A 72 -13.40 -23.10 5.10
N TRP A 73 -13.04 -21.96 5.68
CA TRP A 73 -11.89 -21.81 6.60
C TRP A 73 -10.49 -21.94 5.97
N THR A 74 -10.39 -22.01 4.63
CA THR A 74 -9.14 -21.71 3.92
C THR A 74 -8.95 -20.19 3.82
N PHE A 75 -7.72 -19.72 3.98
CA PHE A 75 -7.32 -18.34 3.69
C PHE A 75 -6.42 -18.30 2.45
N LEU A 76 -6.84 -17.61 1.39
CA LEU A 76 -6.05 -17.39 0.18
C LEU A 76 -5.31 -16.05 0.26
N LEU A 77 -3.98 -16.10 0.28
CA LEU A 77 -3.09 -14.94 0.24
C LEU A 77 -2.56 -14.80 -1.19
N SER A 78 -2.86 -13.70 -1.86
CA SER A 78 -2.31 -13.38 -3.19
C SER A 78 -1.14 -12.40 -3.06
N LEU A 79 0.08 -12.90 -3.24
CA LEU A 79 1.34 -12.19 -3.05
C LEU A 79 2.26 -12.32 -4.28
N ALA A 80 1.67 -12.58 -5.45
CA ALA A 80 2.35 -12.65 -6.74
C ALA A 80 1.89 -11.49 -7.63
N PRO A 81 2.81 -10.85 -8.38
CA PRO A 81 2.42 -9.88 -9.39
C PRO A 81 1.72 -10.57 -10.57
N SER A 82 0.89 -9.81 -11.29
CA SER A 82 0.21 -10.28 -12.51
C SER A 82 -0.70 -11.51 -12.30
N VAL A 83 -1.33 -11.59 -11.13
CA VAL A 83 -2.34 -12.60 -10.79
C VAL A 83 -3.62 -11.90 -10.42
N CYS A 84 -4.68 -12.04 -11.23
CA CYS A 84 -5.85 -11.16 -11.11
C CYS A 84 -6.58 -11.30 -9.78
N SER A 85 -6.58 -10.25 -8.96
CA SER A 85 -7.22 -10.26 -7.63
C SER A 85 -8.71 -10.58 -7.73
N ARG A 86 -9.43 -9.97 -8.69
CA ARG A 86 -10.88 -10.18 -8.88
C ARG A 86 -11.24 -11.65 -9.09
N ASP A 87 -10.50 -12.33 -9.96
CA ASP A 87 -10.80 -13.71 -10.34
C ASP A 87 -10.45 -14.68 -9.20
N LEU A 88 -9.36 -14.42 -8.47
CA LEU A 88 -9.02 -15.16 -7.25
C LEU A 88 -10.05 -14.96 -6.14
N ILE A 89 -10.56 -13.73 -5.94
CA ILE A 89 -11.63 -13.46 -4.97
C ILE A 89 -12.91 -14.21 -5.36
N ALA A 90 -13.29 -14.18 -6.64
CA ALA A 90 -14.46 -14.91 -7.12
C ALA A 90 -14.36 -16.41 -6.83
N LEU A 91 -13.18 -16.99 -7.06
CA LEU A 91 -12.90 -18.40 -6.79
C LEU A 91 -12.88 -18.72 -5.29
N ALA A 92 -12.21 -17.90 -4.47
CA ALA A 92 -12.19 -18.08 -3.01
C ALA A 92 -13.61 -18.03 -2.44
N GLN A 93 -14.40 -17.02 -2.82
CA GLN A 93 -15.77 -16.84 -2.34
C GLN A 93 -16.71 -17.97 -2.77
N SER A 94 -16.56 -18.53 -3.98
CA SER A 94 -17.39 -19.66 -4.42
C SER A 94 -17.10 -20.96 -3.64
N HIS A 95 -15.91 -21.06 -3.05
CA HIS A 95 -15.50 -22.15 -2.16
C HIS A 95 -15.69 -21.84 -0.66
N GLY A 96 -16.24 -20.69 -0.31
CA GLY A 96 -16.41 -20.29 1.09
C GLY A 96 -15.10 -19.86 1.79
N ALA A 97 -14.02 -19.65 1.04
CA ALA A 97 -12.70 -19.28 1.55
C ALA A 97 -12.57 -17.76 1.71
N PHE A 98 -11.66 -17.34 2.59
CA PHE A 98 -11.27 -15.94 2.78
C PHE A 98 -10.17 -15.54 1.80
N TYR A 99 -10.03 -14.25 1.55
CA TYR A 99 -9.01 -13.71 0.65
C TYR A 99 -8.32 -12.48 1.26
N ILE A 100 -7.02 -12.35 1.01
CA ILE A 100 -6.26 -11.11 1.22
C ILE A 100 -5.15 -10.96 0.19
N ASP A 101 -4.89 -9.72 -0.24
CA ASP A 101 -3.74 -9.34 -1.07
C ASP A 101 -3.07 -8.06 -0.54
N ALA A 102 -1.90 -7.72 -1.09
CA ALA A 102 -1.17 -6.50 -0.76
C ALA A 102 -1.34 -5.40 -1.82
N GLY A 103 -2.00 -5.70 -2.94
CA GLY A 103 -2.25 -4.80 -4.05
C GLY A 103 -3.24 -5.42 -5.03
N ILE A 104 -3.98 -4.59 -5.76
CA ILE A 104 -4.98 -5.06 -6.74
C ILE A 104 -4.27 -5.32 -8.06
N GLU A 105 -4.18 -6.59 -8.44
CA GLU A 105 -3.42 -7.02 -9.62
C GLU A 105 -4.35 -7.39 -10.79
N PRO A 106 -3.98 -7.08 -12.05
CA PRO A 106 -4.56 -7.66 -13.25
C PRO A 106 -3.84 -8.97 -13.65
N TRP A 107 -4.31 -9.65 -14.69
CA TRP A 107 -3.57 -10.77 -15.30
C TRP A 107 -2.36 -10.30 -16.11
N ASP A 108 -2.43 -9.11 -16.70
CA ASP A 108 -1.38 -8.56 -17.53
C ASP A 108 -1.39 -7.03 -17.49
N TYR A 109 -0.21 -6.43 -17.38
CA TYR A 109 0.02 -4.99 -17.46
C TYR A 109 0.41 -4.51 -18.88
N ALA A 110 0.71 -5.43 -19.80
CA ALA A 110 1.16 -5.12 -21.16
C ALA A 110 0.08 -5.31 -22.25
N GLY A 111 -1.02 -6.00 -21.93
CA GLY A 111 -2.02 -6.44 -22.90
C GLY A 111 -3.01 -5.38 -23.38
N ASP A 112 -3.02 -4.18 -22.79
CA ASP A 112 -3.95 -3.11 -23.18
C ASP A 112 -3.22 -1.89 -23.77
N ALA A 113 -3.56 -1.56 -25.01
CA ALA A 113 -3.02 -0.39 -25.71
C ALA A 113 -3.41 0.95 -25.05
N ASN A 114 -4.38 0.93 -24.12
CA ASN A 114 -4.72 2.06 -23.27
C ASN A 114 -4.12 1.91 -21.87
N ALA A 115 -2.95 2.50 -21.64
CA ALA A 115 -2.31 2.58 -20.32
C ALA A 115 -3.24 3.11 -19.20
N ALA A 116 -4.29 3.87 -19.55
CA ALA A 116 -5.30 4.37 -18.62
C ALA A 116 -6.18 3.26 -18.00
N GLN A 117 -6.36 2.10 -18.65
CA GLN A 117 -7.17 0.99 -18.12
C GLN A 117 -6.43 0.15 -17.06
N LEU A 118 -5.14 0.40 -16.90
CA LEU A 118 -4.25 -0.29 -15.97
C LEU A 118 -3.73 0.65 -14.87
N SER A 119 -4.28 1.86 -14.72
CA SER A 119 -3.95 2.71 -13.57
C SER A 119 -4.54 2.10 -12.29
N ASN A 120 -3.97 2.46 -11.13
CA ASN A 120 -4.51 2.00 -9.84
C ASN A 120 -5.96 2.47 -9.65
N TYR A 121 -6.33 3.64 -10.19
CA TYR A 121 -7.72 4.09 -10.22
C TYR A 121 -8.61 3.14 -11.02
N ALA A 122 -8.23 2.78 -12.24
CA ALA A 122 -9.03 1.89 -13.09
C ALA A 122 -9.18 0.49 -12.47
N LEU A 123 -8.10 -0.08 -11.94
CA LEU A 123 -8.12 -1.37 -11.24
C LEU A 123 -9.02 -1.33 -10.00
N ARG A 124 -8.95 -0.24 -9.23
CA ARG A 124 -9.84 -0.01 -8.08
C ARG A 124 -11.30 0.09 -8.49
N GLU A 125 -11.63 0.86 -9.53
CA GLU A 125 -13.02 1.00 -10.00
C GLU A 125 -13.61 -0.34 -10.46
N GLN A 126 -12.83 -1.17 -11.15
CA GLN A 126 -13.24 -2.52 -11.50
C GLN A 126 -13.51 -3.39 -10.26
N MET A 127 -12.66 -3.27 -9.23
CA MET A 127 -12.86 -3.97 -7.96
C MET A 127 -14.11 -3.49 -7.22
N LEU A 128 -14.35 -2.17 -7.16
CA LEU A 128 -15.56 -1.59 -6.55
C LEU A 128 -16.83 -2.03 -7.29
N ALA A 129 -16.81 -2.05 -8.63
CA ALA A 129 -17.91 -2.55 -9.43
C ALA A 129 -18.17 -4.04 -9.15
N PHE A 130 -17.10 -4.85 -9.07
CA PHE A 130 -17.17 -6.27 -8.74
C PHE A 130 -17.71 -6.53 -7.33
N ALA A 131 -17.40 -5.66 -6.37
CA ALA A 131 -17.82 -5.78 -4.97
C ALA A 131 -19.34 -5.62 -4.77
N ARG A 132 -20.03 -4.87 -5.65
CA ARG A 132 -21.47 -4.57 -5.51
C ARG A 132 -22.31 -5.85 -5.50
N GLY A 133 -23.12 -6.02 -4.46
CA GLY A 133 -23.99 -7.20 -4.32
C GLY A 133 -23.28 -8.43 -3.74
N ARG A 134 -22.01 -8.33 -3.34
CA ARG A 134 -21.23 -9.41 -2.70
C ARG A 134 -21.10 -9.26 -1.18
N GLU A 135 -21.79 -8.30 -0.56
CA GLU A 135 -21.72 -8.01 0.87
C GLU A 135 -21.91 -9.24 1.80
N PRO A 136 -22.78 -10.23 1.50
CA PRO A 136 -22.95 -11.41 2.38
C PRO A 136 -21.94 -12.54 2.13
N MET A 137 -21.06 -12.40 1.14
CA MET A 137 -20.05 -13.40 0.76
C MET A 137 -18.90 -13.44 1.78
N PRO A 138 -18.09 -14.52 1.81
CA PRO A 138 -16.85 -14.56 2.58
C PRO A 138 -16.00 -13.32 2.34
N THR A 139 -15.42 -12.81 3.42
CA THR A 139 -14.65 -11.57 3.36
C THR A 139 -13.38 -11.72 2.53
N ALA A 140 -13.20 -10.79 1.61
CA ALA A 140 -12.00 -10.57 0.83
C ALA A 140 -11.47 -9.17 1.15
N LEU A 141 -10.33 -9.08 1.82
CA LEU A 141 -9.70 -7.82 2.17
C LEU A 141 -8.67 -7.47 1.10
N VAL A 142 -8.91 -6.41 0.34
CA VAL A 142 -8.06 -6.03 -0.79
C VAL A 142 -7.13 -4.88 -0.43
N ALA A 143 -5.97 -4.84 -1.08
CA ALA A 143 -4.95 -3.81 -0.94
C ALA A 143 -4.56 -3.60 0.53
N HIS A 144 -4.16 -4.68 1.22
CA HIS A 144 -3.85 -4.68 2.65
C HIS A 144 -2.44 -5.19 2.98
N GLY A 145 -1.45 -4.50 2.44
CA GLY A 145 -0.06 -4.55 2.86
C GLY A 145 0.27 -3.46 3.88
N ALA A 146 1.47 -2.88 3.77
CA ALA A 146 1.86 -1.71 4.55
C ALA A 146 1.18 -0.45 3.99
N ASN A 147 1.45 -0.18 2.72
CA ASN A 147 0.86 0.82 1.84
C ASN A 147 0.67 0.11 0.48
N PRO A 148 -0.54 0.08 -0.11
CA PRO A 148 -1.83 0.30 0.55
C PRO A 148 -2.05 -0.67 1.71
N GLY A 149 -2.85 -0.29 2.70
CA GLY A 149 -3.19 -1.17 3.83
C GLY A 149 -3.13 -0.50 5.18
N MET A 150 -2.08 -0.83 5.94
CA MET A 150 -1.84 -0.30 7.27
C MET A 150 -1.86 1.23 7.31
N VAL A 151 -1.40 1.91 6.27
CA VAL A 151 -1.49 3.38 6.20
C VAL A 151 -2.90 3.94 6.29
N SER A 152 -3.94 3.23 5.81
CA SER A 152 -5.35 3.63 6.02
C SER A 152 -5.75 3.56 7.49
N VAL A 153 -5.21 2.57 8.23
CA VAL A 153 -5.36 2.44 9.68
C VAL A 153 -4.62 3.57 10.40
N LEU A 154 -3.41 3.92 9.95
CA LEU A 154 -2.62 5.03 10.48
C LEU A 154 -3.31 6.39 10.23
N VAL A 155 -3.98 6.60 9.10
CA VAL A 155 -4.76 7.84 8.84
C VAL A 155 -5.83 8.03 9.91
N LYS A 156 -6.56 6.98 10.26
CA LYS A 156 -7.59 7.06 11.30
C LYS A 156 -7.00 7.35 12.68
N ALA A 157 -5.87 6.72 13.01
CA ALA A 157 -5.14 7.03 14.25
C ALA A 157 -4.66 8.50 14.28
N ALA A 158 -4.05 8.98 13.19
CA ALA A 158 -3.58 10.35 13.06
C ALA A 158 -4.72 11.39 13.12
N LEU A 159 -5.89 11.09 12.54
CA LEU A 159 -7.08 11.93 12.64
C LEU A 159 -7.55 12.08 14.10
N MET A 160 -7.49 11.00 14.88
CA MET A 160 -7.87 11.05 16.29
C MET A 160 -6.86 11.82 17.14
N GLU A 161 -5.56 11.64 16.90
CA GLU A 161 -4.50 12.43 17.55
C GLU A 161 -4.62 13.93 17.21
N LEU A 162 -4.85 14.25 15.92
CA LEU A 162 -5.03 15.62 15.48
C LEU A 162 -6.31 16.26 16.04
N ALA A 163 -7.39 15.49 16.21
CA ALA A 163 -8.60 15.95 16.88
C ALA A 163 -8.37 16.29 18.35
N GLY A 164 -7.60 15.45 19.06
CA GLY A 164 -7.16 15.71 20.43
C GLY A 164 -6.32 16.99 20.52
N HIS A 165 -5.35 17.16 19.62
CA HIS A 165 -4.52 18.36 19.55
C HIS A 165 -5.32 19.63 19.25
N ALA A 166 -6.32 19.52 18.37
CA ALA A 166 -7.24 20.61 18.04
C ALA A 166 -8.32 20.85 19.13
N ALA A 167 -8.30 20.11 20.23
CA ALA A 167 -9.30 20.15 21.31
C ALA A 167 -10.74 20.00 20.80
N LEU A 168 -10.95 19.19 19.76
CA LEU A 168 -12.28 18.92 19.23
C LEU A 168 -12.96 17.82 20.05
N GLU A 169 -14.04 18.20 20.75
CA GLU A 169 -14.92 17.21 21.36
C GLU A 169 -15.66 16.41 20.28
N GLN A 170 -15.46 15.10 20.26
CA GLN A 170 -16.15 14.17 19.38
C GLN A 170 -16.09 12.73 19.88
N ALA A 171 -17.12 11.96 19.57
CA ALA A 171 -17.04 10.50 19.68
C ALA A 171 -16.16 9.93 18.56
N GLU A 172 -15.53 8.80 18.83
CA GLU A 172 -14.77 8.05 17.83
C GLU A 172 -15.67 7.70 16.63
N PRO A 173 -15.29 8.08 15.39
CA PRO A 173 -16.06 7.75 14.20
C PRO A 173 -16.13 6.24 13.94
N ARG A 174 -17.32 5.72 13.62
CA ARG A 174 -17.56 4.29 13.36
C ARG A 174 -17.76 3.96 11.89
N HIS A 175 -18.17 4.94 11.09
CA HIS A 175 -18.52 4.73 9.68
C HIS A 175 -17.93 5.82 8.79
N ARG A 176 -17.84 5.54 7.49
CA ARG A 176 -17.24 6.41 6.47
C ARG A 176 -17.65 7.87 6.60
N ALA A 177 -18.96 8.15 6.67
CA ALA A 177 -19.48 9.51 6.77
C ALA A 177 -18.97 10.28 8.01
N GLN A 178 -18.77 9.60 9.13
CA GLN A 178 -18.26 10.23 10.36
C GLN A 178 -16.76 10.52 10.27
N TRP A 179 -15.98 9.64 9.62
CA TRP A 179 -14.57 9.87 9.34
C TRP A 179 -14.37 11.06 8.38
N ALA A 180 -15.17 11.11 7.31
CA ALA A 180 -15.16 12.22 6.35
C ALA A 180 -15.54 13.56 7.02
N ALA A 181 -16.59 13.57 7.85
CA ALA A 181 -17.00 14.74 8.61
C ALA A 181 -15.94 15.20 9.62
N LEU A 182 -15.22 14.26 10.26
CA LEU A 182 -14.07 14.58 11.11
C LEU A 182 -12.96 15.25 10.31
N ALA A 183 -12.50 14.64 9.22
CA ALA A 183 -11.45 15.19 8.38
C ALA A 183 -11.79 16.63 7.92
N ARG A 184 -13.04 16.86 7.55
CA ARG A 184 -13.56 18.20 7.22
C ARG A 184 -13.49 19.19 8.38
N ARG A 185 -13.95 18.80 9.57
CA ARG A 185 -13.91 19.66 10.77
C ARG A 185 -12.47 20.06 11.11
N LEU A 186 -11.55 19.14 10.93
CA LEU A 186 -10.11 19.35 11.07
C LEU A 186 -9.48 20.15 9.93
N ASP A 187 -10.24 20.60 8.94
CA ASP A 187 -9.71 21.29 7.76
C ASP A 187 -8.54 20.55 7.11
N LEU A 188 -8.60 19.21 7.10
CA LEU A 188 -7.53 18.40 6.56
C LEU A 188 -7.45 18.63 5.04
N ARG A 189 -6.28 19.06 4.56
CA ARG A 189 -6.10 19.41 3.15
C ARG A 189 -5.27 18.37 2.42
N VAL A 190 -4.17 17.95 3.02
CA VAL A 190 -3.23 17.02 2.40
C VAL A 190 -2.96 15.85 3.32
N ILE A 191 -2.97 14.65 2.77
CA ILE A 191 -2.44 13.44 3.39
C ILE A 191 -1.32 12.95 2.47
N GLN A 192 -0.09 12.93 2.97
CA GLN A 192 0.97 12.21 2.29
C GLN A 192 1.13 10.85 2.94
N ILE A 193 1.18 9.79 2.15
CA ILE A 193 1.85 8.58 2.61
C ILE A 193 3.33 8.93 2.52
N SER A 194 3.96 9.22 3.65
CA SER A 194 5.31 9.77 3.69
C SER A 194 6.26 8.67 4.13
N GLU A 195 7.05 8.19 3.18
CA GLU A 195 7.99 7.09 3.38
C GLU A 195 9.42 7.51 3.03
N TYR A 196 10.34 7.22 3.96
CA TYR A 196 11.77 7.32 3.74
C TYR A 196 12.42 5.98 4.11
N ASP A 197 12.80 5.21 3.10
CA ASP A 197 13.57 3.98 3.30
C ASP A 197 15.06 4.32 3.32
N SER A 198 15.66 4.25 4.50
CA SER A 198 17.09 4.52 4.74
C SER A 198 17.94 3.26 4.78
N GLN A 199 17.37 2.08 4.50
CA GLN A 199 18.10 0.82 4.55
C GLN A 199 19.27 0.81 3.56
N GLN A 200 20.43 0.35 4.04
CA GLN A 200 21.67 0.34 3.28
C GLN A 200 22.18 -1.09 3.10
N ALA A 201 22.53 -1.43 1.87
CA ALA A 201 23.26 -2.64 1.52
C ALA A 201 24.67 -2.29 1.02
N PRO A 202 25.68 -3.16 1.20
CA PRO A 202 27.02 -2.90 0.73
C PRO A 202 27.08 -2.93 -0.81
N GLY A 203 27.85 -2.00 -1.37
CA GLY A 203 28.07 -1.88 -2.81
C GLY A 203 26.95 -1.13 -3.54
N PHE A 204 27.28 -0.66 -4.74
CA PHE A 204 26.32 0.01 -5.62
C PHE A 204 25.62 -1.00 -6.54
N PRO A 205 24.39 -0.69 -7.01
CA PRO A 205 23.76 -1.49 -8.05
C PRO A 205 24.65 -1.59 -9.28
N ARG A 206 24.79 -2.82 -9.82
CA ARG A 206 25.56 -3.10 -11.04
C ARG A 206 24.95 -2.38 -12.25
N ASP A 207 25.70 -2.33 -13.35
CA ASP A 207 25.16 -1.78 -14.61
C ASP A 207 23.89 -2.54 -15.05
N GLY A 208 22.79 -1.80 -15.22
CA GLY A 208 21.48 -2.37 -15.52
C GLY A 208 20.82 -3.18 -14.40
N GLU A 209 21.35 -3.18 -13.16
CA GLU A 209 20.70 -3.85 -12.02
C GLU A 209 19.70 -2.92 -11.34
N PHE A 210 18.48 -3.42 -11.11
CA PHE A 210 17.48 -2.76 -10.29
C PHE A 210 17.44 -3.38 -8.89
N ALA A 211 18.05 -2.69 -7.93
CA ALA A 211 18.08 -3.10 -6.53
C ALA A 211 16.93 -2.42 -5.77
N ASN A 212 16.15 -3.19 -5.00
CA ASN A 212 15.04 -2.67 -4.20
C ASN A 212 14.85 -3.52 -2.93
N THR A 213 14.27 -2.97 -1.86
CA THR A 213 13.99 -3.68 -0.58
C THR A 213 12.76 -4.58 -0.66
N TRP A 214 11.97 -4.42 -1.72
CA TRP A 214 10.81 -5.23 -2.08
C TRP A 214 10.76 -5.44 -3.61
N SER A 215 9.66 -5.96 -4.15
CA SER A 215 9.52 -6.36 -5.56
C SER A 215 10.06 -5.31 -6.54
N ALA A 216 11.18 -5.59 -7.21
CA ALA A 216 11.74 -4.69 -8.22
C ALA A 216 10.79 -4.57 -9.41
N GLN A 217 10.26 -5.69 -9.91
CA GLN A 217 9.28 -5.69 -11.00
C GLN A 217 8.02 -4.88 -10.67
N GLY A 218 7.47 -5.06 -9.46
CA GLY A 218 6.29 -4.30 -9.01
C GLY A 218 6.57 -2.81 -8.98
N PHE A 219 7.67 -2.42 -8.33
CA PHE A 219 8.03 -1.01 -8.23
C PHE A 219 8.37 -0.36 -9.58
N ILE A 220 8.99 -1.10 -10.51
CA ILE A 220 9.24 -0.61 -11.87
C ILE A 220 7.92 -0.31 -12.58
N THR A 221 6.93 -1.21 -12.50
CA THR A 221 5.60 -0.99 -13.08
C THR A 221 4.97 0.32 -12.55
N GLU A 222 4.95 0.49 -11.23
CA GLU A 222 4.42 1.69 -10.59
C GLU A 222 5.19 2.97 -10.96
N CYS A 223 6.51 2.87 -11.05
CA CYS A 223 7.39 3.98 -11.45
C CYS A 223 7.10 4.49 -12.87
N LEU A 224 6.70 3.61 -13.78
CA LEU A 224 6.45 3.93 -15.20
C LEU A 224 5.02 4.40 -15.47
N GLN A 225 4.08 4.06 -14.58
CA GLN A 225 2.73 4.61 -14.59
C GLN A 225 2.75 6.12 -14.35
N ASP A 226 1.70 6.80 -14.82
CA ASP A 226 1.50 8.21 -14.52
C ASP A 226 1.40 8.43 -13.00
N ALA A 227 1.98 9.54 -12.52
CA ALA A 227 1.79 10.00 -11.16
C ALA A 227 0.29 10.19 -10.91
N GLU A 228 -0.24 9.54 -9.88
CA GLU A 228 -1.68 9.49 -9.59
C GLU A 228 -1.92 9.87 -8.13
N LEU A 229 -2.93 10.71 -7.88
CA LEU A 229 -3.21 11.26 -6.56
C LEU A 229 -4.70 11.51 -6.36
N GLY A 230 -5.17 11.30 -5.14
CA GLY A 230 -6.45 11.80 -4.66
C GLY A 230 -6.51 13.33 -4.76
N TRP A 231 -7.61 13.85 -5.30
CA TRP A 231 -7.75 15.25 -5.63
C TRP A 231 -8.63 16.01 -4.65
N GLY A 232 -8.01 16.85 -3.82
CA GLY A 232 -8.70 17.63 -2.80
C GLY A 232 -9.58 18.74 -3.38
N THR A 233 -10.67 19.04 -2.68
CA THR A 233 -11.59 20.13 -3.06
C THR A 233 -11.01 21.52 -2.81
N HIS A 234 -9.91 21.64 -2.06
CA HIS A 234 -9.20 22.91 -1.84
C HIS A 234 -8.24 23.26 -2.97
N GLU A 235 -7.96 22.33 -3.88
CA GLU A 235 -7.02 22.55 -4.97
C GLU A 235 -7.60 23.55 -5.98
N PRO A 236 -6.87 24.63 -6.34
CA PRO A 236 -7.42 25.71 -7.15
C PRO A 236 -7.54 25.36 -8.63
N ALA A 237 -6.64 24.52 -9.14
CA ALA A 237 -6.58 24.09 -10.53
C ALA A 237 -5.75 22.81 -10.65
N LEU A 238 -5.93 22.06 -11.74
CA LEU A 238 -5.08 20.91 -12.05
C LEU A 238 -3.62 21.37 -12.24
N PRO A 239 -2.62 20.57 -11.80
CA PRO A 239 -1.22 20.86 -12.09
C PRO A 239 -0.94 20.74 -13.60
N PRO A 240 0.18 21.28 -14.10
CA PRO A 240 0.59 21.08 -15.50
C PRO A 240 0.62 19.60 -15.88
N GLY A 241 -0.04 19.24 -16.98
CA GLY A 241 -0.19 17.85 -17.42
C GLY A 241 -1.21 17.03 -16.62
N GLY A 242 -1.90 17.63 -15.65
CA GLY A 242 -2.95 16.99 -14.86
C GLY A 242 -4.21 16.73 -15.68
N TYR A 243 -4.82 15.55 -15.51
CA TYR A 243 -6.06 15.15 -16.13
C TYR A 243 -6.95 14.35 -15.16
N ARG A 244 -8.26 14.41 -15.39
CA ARG A 244 -9.25 13.62 -14.64
C ARG A 244 -9.55 12.32 -15.38
N HIS A 245 -9.88 11.28 -14.63
CA HIS A 245 -10.51 10.09 -15.20
C HIS A 245 -11.91 10.46 -15.71
N SER A 246 -12.34 9.84 -16.82
CA SER A 246 -13.64 10.12 -17.45
C SER A 246 -14.83 9.53 -16.68
N ASP A 247 -14.59 8.55 -15.81
CA ASP A 247 -15.58 7.74 -15.14
C ASP A 247 -15.05 7.22 -13.78
N GLY A 248 -15.90 6.61 -12.96
CA GLY A 248 -15.58 6.10 -11.61
C GLY A 248 -15.95 7.04 -10.46
N CYS A 249 -15.34 6.86 -9.28
CA CYS A 249 -15.63 7.63 -8.06
C CYS A 249 -15.28 9.14 -8.15
N GLY A 250 -14.46 9.54 -9.12
CA GLY A 250 -14.03 10.93 -9.31
C GLY A 250 -13.13 11.46 -8.17
N ALA A 251 -12.54 10.57 -7.38
CA ALA A 251 -11.72 10.91 -6.22
C ALA A 251 -10.28 11.30 -6.55
N ALA A 252 -9.78 10.96 -7.74
CA ALA A 252 -8.38 11.14 -8.12
C ALA A 252 -8.20 11.88 -9.45
N ILE A 253 -6.97 12.32 -9.67
CA ILE A 253 -6.43 12.76 -10.95
C ILE A 253 -5.13 12.01 -11.23
N ALA A 254 -4.67 12.09 -12.46
CA ALA A 254 -3.31 11.72 -12.83
C ALA A 254 -2.58 12.91 -13.47
N ILE A 255 -1.25 12.85 -13.47
CA ILE A 255 -0.37 13.80 -14.16
C ILE A 255 0.28 13.02 -15.28
N HIS A 256 0.24 13.54 -16.51
CA HIS A 256 0.87 12.92 -17.68
C HIS A 256 2.41 13.01 -17.62
N ARG A 257 2.96 12.37 -16.59
CA ARG A 257 4.37 12.28 -16.25
C ARG A 257 4.54 11.04 -15.36
N PRO A 258 5.53 10.17 -15.66
CA PRO A 258 5.79 8.98 -14.87
C PRO A 258 6.05 9.31 -13.39
N GLY A 259 5.61 8.44 -12.48
CA GLY A 259 5.78 8.64 -11.04
C GLY A 259 7.24 8.83 -10.63
N HIS A 260 8.15 8.04 -11.20
CA HIS A 260 9.59 8.15 -10.93
C HIS A 260 10.20 9.51 -11.35
N ARG A 261 9.50 10.30 -12.17
CA ARG A 261 9.94 11.64 -12.58
C ARG A 261 9.19 12.76 -11.89
N THR A 262 8.09 12.46 -11.21
CA THR A 262 7.28 13.47 -10.55
C THR A 262 7.76 13.62 -9.12
N ARG A 263 8.47 14.72 -8.84
CA ARG A 263 9.08 14.97 -7.52
C ARG A 263 8.21 15.88 -6.66
N VAL A 264 8.06 15.51 -5.39
CA VAL A 264 7.29 16.22 -4.38
C VAL A 264 8.12 16.42 -3.11
N ARG A 265 7.82 17.47 -2.35
CA ARG A 265 8.38 17.70 -1.02
C ARG A 265 7.55 16.93 0.01
N SER A 266 8.24 16.26 0.92
CA SER A 266 7.65 15.52 2.04
C SER A 266 8.36 15.86 3.34
N TRP A 267 7.87 15.30 4.44
CA TRP A 267 8.47 15.45 5.76
C TRP A 267 8.23 14.21 6.63
N SER A 268 9.26 13.80 7.38
CA SER A 268 9.15 12.76 8.40
C SER A 268 9.94 13.14 9.67
N PRO A 269 9.67 12.53 10.83
CA PRO A 269 10.33 12.90 12.08
C PRO A 269 11.84 12.65 12.11
N SER A 270 12.33 11.53 11.55
CA SER A 270 13.77 11.21 11.53
C SER A 270 14.55 12.09 10.56
N HIS A 271 13.96 12.41 9.39
CA HIS A 271 14.68 13.05 8.29
C HIS A 271 14.35 14.54 8.11
N GLY A 272 13.31 15.04 8.77
CA GLY A 272 12.81 16.38 8.53
C GLY A 272 12.28 16.51 7.09
N PRO A 273 12.45 17.69 6.43
CA PRO A 273 12.06 17.85 5.04
C PRO A 273 12.92 17.02 4.09
N PHE A 274 12.30 16.33 3.13
CA PHE A 274 13.00 15.61 2.07
C PHE A 274 12.25 15.67 0.73
N ASP A 275 12.99 15.39 -0.35
CA ASP A 275 12.42 15.23 -1.68
C ASP A 275 12.07 13.77 -1.93
N ALA A 276 10.89 13.55 -2.50
CA ALA A 276 10.32 12.23 -2.74
C ALA A 276 9.75 12.13 -4.16
N HIS A 277 9.39 10.92 -4.56
CA HIS A 277 8.69 10.62 -5.81
C HIS A 277 7.20 10.43 -5.57
N LEU A 278 6.38 10.98 -6.46
CA LEU A 278 4.93 10.78 -6.47
C LEU A 278 4.62 9.52 -7.28
N ILE A 279 4.64 8.39 -6.61
CA ILE A 279 4.35 7.07 -7.20
C ILE A 279 2.84 6.81 -7.08
N THR A 280 2.22 6.23 -8.11
CA THR A 280 0.80 5.84 -8.03
C THR A 280 0.60 4.75 -6.99
N HIS A 281 -0.51 4.82 -6.24
CA HIS A 281 -0.85 3.79 -5.29
C HIS A 281 -2.35 3.78 -4.97
N ASN A 282 -2.89 2.61 -4.63
CA ASN A 282 -4.32 2.42 -4.41
C ASN A 282 -4.89 3.33 -3.31
N GLU A 283 -4.18 3.48 -2.18
CA GLU A 283 -4.62 4.28 -1.03
C GLU A 283 -4.65 5.78 -1.32
N SER A 284 -3.88 6.25 -2.31
CA SER A 284 -3.97 7.64 -2.76
C SER A 284 -5.38 7.95 -3.28
N ILE A 285 -6.05 6.96 -3.88
CA ILE A 285 -7.41 7.06 -4.39
C ILE A 285 -8.41 6.68 -3.28
N SER A 286 -8.19 5.55 -2.61
CA SER A 286 -9.17 4.97 -1.69
C SER A 286 -9.37 5.80 -0.43
N ILE A 287 -8.30 6.36 0.16
CA ILE A 287 -8.40 7.26 1.33
C ILE A 287 -9.11 8.56 0.94
N ALA A 288 -8.78 9.14 -0.22
CA ALA A 288 -9.41 10.37 -0.70
C ALA A 288 -10.92 10.15 -0.93
N ASP A 289 -11.29 9.04 -1.58
CA ASP A 289 -12.69 8.64 -1.74
C ASP A 289 -13.34 8.43 -0.37
N TYR A 290 -12.74 7.63 0.52
CA TYR A 290 -13.28 7.31 1.84
C TYR A 290 -13.55 8.56 2.69
N LEU A 291 -12.68 9.56 2.64
CA LEU A 291 -12.82 10.83 3.36
C LEU A 291 -13.59 11.91 2.60
N THR A 292 -14.23 11.56 1.48
CA THR A 292 -15.13 12.47 0.77
C THR A 292 -16.42 12.69 1.58
N ASP A 293 -16.73 13.96 1.87
CA ASP A 293 -17.96 14.36 2.54
C ASP A 293 -18.87 15.19 1.61
N GLU A 294 -20.00 14.60 1.26
CA GLU A 294 -21.06 15.17 0.41
C GLU A 294 -22.33 15.49 1.20
N ALA A 295 -22.22 15.77 2.50
CA ALA A 295 -23.34 16.14 3.34
C ALA A 295 -24.20 17.27 2.72
N ALA A 296 -25.52 17.04 2.67
CA ALA A 296 -26.47 17.97 2.07
C ALA A 296 -26.39 19.36 2.70
N GLY A 297 -26.36 20.39 1.86
CA GLY A 297 -26.29 21.79 2.30
C GLY A 297 -24.89 22.31 2.62
N LEU A 298 -23.86 21.46 2.53
CA LEU A 298 -22.46 21.88 2.58
C LEU A 298 -21.83 21.76 1.18
N PRO A 299 -20.80 22.58 0.85
CA PRO A 299 -19.97 22.31 -0.33
C PRO A 299 -19.40 20.89 -0.27
N PRO A 300 -19.00 20.26 -1.39
CA PRO A 300 -18.24 19.01 -1.32
C PRO A 300 -16.92 19.21 -0.56
N TYR A 301 -16.45 18.17 0.12
CA TYR A 301 -15.13 18.14 0.76
C TYR A 301 -14.39 16.86 0.42
N ARG A 302 -13.09 17.00 0.13
CA ARG A 302 -12.14 15.90 -0.04
C ARG A 302 -10.72 16.40 0.24
N PRO A 303 -9.84 15.63 0.90
CA PRO A 303 -8.42 15.93 0.98
C PRO A 303 -7.67 15.49 -0.29
N THR A 304 -6.56 16.15 -0.59
CA THR A 304 -5.54 15.65 -1.53
C THR A 304 -4.77 14.53 -0.84
N VAL A 305 -4.60 13.39 -1.50
CA VAL A 305 -3.90 12.22 -0.93
C VAL A 305 -2.93 11.67 -1.95
N TYR A 306 -1.67 11.45 -1.58
CA TYR A 306 -0.69 10.85 -2.49
C TYR A 306 0.46 10.19 -1.75
N TYR A 307 1.13 9.27 -2.44
CA TYR A 307 2.36 8.68 -1.97
C TYR A 307 3.56 9.59 -2.26
N ALA A 308 4.34 9.89 -1.23
CA ALA A 308 5.59 10.65 -1.30
C ALA A 308 6.74 9.73 -0.86
N TYR A 309 7.30 9.00 -1.83
CA TYR A 309 8.27 7.94 -1.56
C TYR A 309 9.72 8.37 -1.82
N ARG A 310 10.55 8.31 -0.79
CA ARG A 310 12.00 8.29 -0.92
C ARG A 310 12.48 6.85 -0.68
N PRO A 311 12.76 6.05 -1.73
CA PRO A 311 13.30 4.71 -1.57
C PRO A 311 14.79 4.75 -1.20
N THR A 312 15.39 3.59 -0.91
CA THR A 312 16.82 3.50 -0.57
C THR A 312 17.73 4.16 -1.62
N ASP A 313 18.92 4.59 -1.22
CA ASP A 313 19.91 5.15 -2.15
C ASP A 313 20.28 4.18 -3.29
N ALA A 314 20.29 2.88 -2.99
CA ALA A 314 20.49 1.85 -4.01
C ALA A 314 19.33 1.85 -5.03
N THR A 315 18.09 1.97 -4.57
CA THR A 315 16.91 2.02 -5.44
C THR A 315 16.89 3.31 -6.26
N LEU A 316 17.16 4.47 -5.64
CA LEU A 316 17.30 5.75 -6.33
C LEU A 316 18.37 5.67 -7.42
N ALA A 317 19.52 5.06 -7.11
CA ALA A 317 20.55 4.85 -8.10
C ALA A 317 20.04 3.95 -9.23
N SER A 318 19.32 2.87 -8.93
CA SER A 318 18.74 1.96 -9.93
C SER A 318 17.68 2.61 -10.83
N MET A 319 16.93 3.60 -10.35
CA MET A 319 15.93 4.33 -11.15
C MET A 319 16.53 5.06 -12.36
N ARG A 320 17.85 5.30 -12.40
CA ARG A 320 18.55 5.86 -13.58
C ARG A 320 18.47 4.98 -14.83
N TRP A 321 18.11 3.71 -14.67
CA TRP A 321 17.92 2.74 -15.73
C TRP A 321 16.51 2.76 -16.32
N LEU A 322 15.60 3.56 -15.75
CA LEU A 322 14.26 3.77 -16.29
C LEU A 322 14.28 4.89 -17.33
N ASP A 323 13.64 4.63 -18.45
CA ASP A 323 13.26 5.64 -19.44
C ASP A 323 11.88 6.20 -19.04
N ASP A 324 11.28 7.08 -19.85
CA ASP A 324 10.00 7.72 -19.50
C ASP A 324 8.93 6.66 -19.19
N ARG A 325 8.75 5.70 -20.10
CA ARG A 325 7.68 4.70 -20.03
C ARG A 325 8.19 3.28 -20.25
N GLY A 326 9.47 3.04 -19.95
CA GLY A 326 10.12 1.78 -20.24
C GLY A 326 11.30 1.49 -19.32
N ALA A 327 11.65 0.21 -19.22
CA ALA A 327 12.74 -0.30 -18.42
C ALA A 327 13.74 -1.11 -19.27
N ALA A 328 13.92 -0.77 -20.54
CA ALA A 328 14.73 -1.55 -21.49
C ALA A 328 16.21 -1.69 -21.07
N ARG A 329 16.69 -0.81 -20.21
CA ARG A 329 18.06 -0.82 -19.67
C ARG A 329 18.20 -1.62 -18.38
N VAL A 330 17.09 -2.07 -17.78
CA VAL A 330 17.08 -2.99 -16.64
C VAL A 330 17.31 -4.41 -17.16
N ARG A 331 18.41 -5.04 -16.72
CA ARG A 331 18.88 -6.36 -17.17
C ARG A 331 18.86 -7.40 -16.06
N GLY A 332 18.65 -6.98 -14.82
CA GLY A 332 18.59 -7.86 -13.67
C GLY A 332 18.00 -7.15 -12.46
N GLU A 333 17.53 -7.93 -11.51
CA GLU A 333 16.86 -7.46 -10.30
C GLU A 333 17.57 -8.03 -9.07
N ARG A 334 17.60 -7.25 -7.99
CA ARG A 334 18.13 -7.70 -6.71
C ARG A 334 17.24 -7.22 -5.57
N ILE A 335 16.74 -8.17 -4.78
CA ILE A 335 15.99 -7.87 -3.56
C ILE A 335 16.96 -7.72 -2.40
N LEU A 336 17.08 -6.50 -1.89
CA LEU A 336 17.89 -6.16 -0.72
C LEU A 336 17.18 -6.69 0.53
N ARG A 337 17.76 -7.70 1.19
CA ARG A 337 17.22 -8.24 2.45
C ARG A 337 18.32 -8.70 3.40
N ASP A 338 19.00 -9.77 3.04
CA ASP A 338 20.00 -10.40 3.90
C ASP A 338 21.28 -9.56 3.96
N GLU A 339 21.55 -8.82 2.88
CA GLU A 339 22.71 -7.95 2.73
C GLU A 339 22.55 -6.55 3.35
N ILE A 340 21.35 -6.19 3.83
CA ILE A 340 21.16 -4.90 4.50
C ILE A 340 21.98 -4.87 5.79
N VAL A 341 22.77 -3.81 6.00
CA VAL A 341 23.68 -3.68 7.14
C VAL A 341 23.22 -2.69 8.20
N SER A 342 22.40 -1.72 7.83
CA SER A 342 21.85 -0.70 8.73
C SER A 342 20.67 0.03 8.10
N GLY A 343 20.00 0.87 8.87
CA GLY A 343 18.92 1.75 8.42
C GLY A 343 17.54 1.26 8.83
N GLU A 344 16.56 2.09 8.53
CA GLU A 344 15.14 1.92 8.87
C GLU A 344 14.25 2.15 7.67
N ASP A 345 13.08 1.54 7.71
CA ASP A 345 11.94 1.91 6.88
C ASP A 345 11.01 2.81 7.71
N GLU A 346 11.10 4.11 7.45
CA GLU A 346 10.29 5.14 8.10
C GLU A 346 9.02 5.38 7.28
N LEU A 347 7.97 4.61 7.58
CA LEU A 347 6.69 4.63 6.88
C LEU A 347 5.58 5.15 7.80
N GLY A 348 4.92 6.23 7.36
CA GLY A 348 3.77 6.78 8.04
C GLY A 348 2.90 7.67 7.15
N VAL A 349 1.99 8.39 7.80
CA VAL A 349 1.08 9.33 7.13
C VAL A 349 1.27 10.72 7.69
N LEU A 350 1.53 11.70 6.80
CA LEU A 350 1.61 13.12 7.12
C LEU A 350 0.28 13.78 6.80
N LEU A 351 -0.48 14.14 7.82
CA LEU A 351 -1.72 14.90 7.72
C LEU A 351 -1.43 16.38 7.90
N LEU A 352 -1.83 17.22 6.93
CA LEU A 352 -1.65 18.66 6.98
C LEU A 352 -3.02 19.36 6.98
N SER A 353 -3.32 20.02 8.09
CA SER A 353 -4.51 20.85 8.26
C SER A 353 -4.24 22.28 7.83
N GLY A 354 -5.23 22.91 7.21
CA GLY A 354 -5.19 24.35 6.93
C GLY A 354 -5.27 25.21 8.19
N ARG A 355 -5.74 24.66 9.32
CA ARG A 355 -6.00 25.41 10.56
C ARG A 355 -5.30 24.87 11.81
N HIS A 356 -4.95 23.58 11.84
CA HIS A 356 -4.55 22.88 13.06
C HIS A 356 -3.13 22.29 12.99
N GLY A 357 -2.25 22.86 12.16
CA GLY A 357 -0.89 22.35 11.98
C GLY A 357 -0.86 21.04 11.20
N GLY A 358 0.12 20.19 11.47
CA GLY A 358 0.22 18.86 10.88
C GLY A 358 0.67 17.80 11.87
N ILE A 359 0.47 16.54 11.51
CA ILE A 359 0.94 15.38 12.26
C ILE A 359 1.47 14.33 11.29
N TRP A 360 2.68 13.82 11.55
CA TRP A 360 3.11 12.55 10.98
C TRP A 360 2.83 11.43 11.98
N TYR A 361 2.23 10.34 11.55
CA TYR A 361 1.98 9.17 12.39
C TYR A 361 2.43 7.90 11.68
N GLY A 362 3.33 7.13 12.28
CA GLY A 362 3.92 5.98 11.61
C GLY A 362 5.03 5.30 12.39
N SER A 363 5.74 4.42 11.68
CA SER A 363 6.76 3.52 12.18
C SER A 363 8.16 3.96 11.76
N HIS A 364 9.14 3.75 12.63
CA HIS A 364 10.59 3.89 12.35
C HIS A 364 11.27 2.53 12.52
N LEU A 365 10.89 1.54 11.71
CA LEU A 365 11.30 0.16 11.95
C LEU A 365 12.73 -0.04 11.44
N SER A 366 13.67 -0.30 12.35
CA SER A 366 15.05 -0.59 11.95
C SER A 366 15.23 -2.03 11.46
N ILE A 367 16.22 -2.26 10.60
CA ILE A 367 16.58 -3.60 10.11
C ILE A 367 16.99 -4.54 11.26
N GLU A 368 17.68 -4.04 12.28
CA GLU A 368 18.11 -4.81 13.45
C GLU A 368 16.90 -5.31 14.24
N ARG A 369 15.93 -4.42 14.46
CA ARG A 369 14.69 -4.79 15.14
C ARG A 369 13.89 -5.77 14.32
N ALA A 370 13.71 -5.53 13.01
CA ALA A 370 12.97 -6.43 12.14
C ALA A 370 13.52 -7.86 12.20
N ARG A 371 14.86 -8.01 12.11
CA ARG A 371 15.55 -9.30 12.22
C ARG A 371 15.40 -9.96 13.59
N SER A 372 15.32 -9.18 14.66
CA SER A 372 15.08 -9.70 16.02
C SER A 372 13.65 -10.23 16.20
N LEU A 373 12.69 -9.71 15.41
CA LEU A 373 11.27 -10.02 15.54
C LEU A 373 10.82 -11.19 14.66
N ALA A 374 11.34 -11.30 13.44
CA ALA A 374 11.02 -12.38 12.53
C ALA A 374 12.16 -12.64 11.52
N PRO A 375 12.50 -13.92 11.26
CA PRO A 375 13.44 -14.27 10.19
C PRO A 375 12.86 -13.92 8.81
N TYR A 376 13.71 -13.89 7.78
CA TYR A 376 13.33 -13.62 6.37
C TYR A 376 12.72 -12.24 6.12
N ASN A 377 12.90 -11.30 7.05
CA ASN A 377 12.35 -9.97 6.97
C ASN A 377 13.45 -8.90 7.01
N SER A 378 13.31 -7.91 6.12
CA SER A 378 13.81 -6.55 6.23
C SER A 378 12.81 -5.68 7.03
N ALA A 379 13.09 -4.40 7.24
CA ALA A 379 12.11 -3.49 7.83
C ALA A 379 10.84 -3.39 6.96
N THR A 380 11.02 -3.10 5.67
CA THR A 380 9.94 -3.01 4.66
C THR A 380 9.07 -4.26 4.63
N SER A 381 9.69 -5.44 4.52
CA SER A 381 8.92 -6.69 4.40
C SER A 381 8.21 -7.07 5.70
N LEU A 382 8.75 -6.71 6.87
CA LEU A 382 8.06 -6.96 8.14
C LEU A 382 6.83 -6.07 8.30
N GLN A 383 6.89 -4.81 7.87
CA GLN A 383 5.73 -3.92 7.87
C GLN A 383 4.61 -4.51 7.00
N VAL A 384 4.92 -4.97 5.78
CA VAL A 384 3.92 -5.61 4.91
C VAL A 384 3.40 -6.92 5.51
N ALA A 385 4.28 -7.82 5.92
CA ALA A 385 3.94 -9.14 6.43
C ALA A 385 3.07 -9.06 7.71
N SER A 386 3.41 -8.17 8.64
CA SER A 386 2.65 -7.98 9.87
C SER A 386 1.28 -7.36 9.62
N SER A 387 1.17 -6.46 8.64
CA SER A 387 -0.10 -5.86 8.24
C SER A 387 -1.04 -6.90 7.64
N LEU A 388 -0.54 -7.78 6.77
CA LEU A 388 -1.30 -8.91 6.23
C LEU A 388 -1.86 -9.79 7.37
N VAL A 389 -1.03 -10.14 8.36
CA VAL A 389 -1.46 -10.96 9.50
C VAL A 389 -2.52 -10.24 10.35
N ALA A 390 -2.37 -8.93 10.60
CA ALA A 390 -3.37 -8.15 11.31
C ALA A 390 -4.70 -8.07 10.53
N GLY A 391 -4.64 -7.82 9.22
CA GLY A 391 -5.79 -7.85 8.32
C GLY A 391 -6.49 -9.20 8.30
N MET A 392 -5.74 -10.30 8.26
CA MET A 392 -6.29 -11.65 8.37
C MET A 392 -7.06 -11.85 9.69
N ARG A 393 -6.57 -11.35 10.83
CA ARG A 393 -7.29 -11.43 12.11
C ARG A 393 -8.58 -10.61 12.10
N TRP A 394 -8.57 -9.45 11.45
CA TRP A 394 -9.78 -8.65 11.24
C TRP A 394 -10.79 -9.39 10.37
N VAL A 395 -10.35 -10.02 9.27
CA VAL A 395 -11.20 -10.84 8.37
C VAL A 395 -11.86 -11.99 9.14
N LEU A 396 -11.13 -12.67 10.02
CA LEU A 396 -11.71 -13.76 10.82
C LEU A 396 -12.72 -13.28 11.86
N SER A 397 -12.56 -12.06 12.35
CA SER A 397 -13.53 -11.40 13.24
C SER A 397 -14.74 -10.84 12.48
N ASN A 398 -14.61 -10.68 11.16
CA ASN A 398 -15.61 -10.14 10.25
C ASN A 398 -15.80 -11.03 9.01
N PRO A 399 -16.25 -12.29 9.14
CA PRO A 399 -16.12 -13.30 8.08
C PRO A 399 -17.07 -13.15 6.89
N ARG A 400 -18.08 -12.26 6.97
CA ARG A 400 -19.12 -12.09 5.94
C ARG A 400 -19.34 -10.62 5.58
N ARG A 401 -18.32 -10.01 4.98
CA ARG A 401 -18.32 -8.59 4.57
C ARG A 401 -18.15 -8.39 3.07
N GLY A 402 -18.09 -9.47 2.28
CA GLY A 402 -17.81 -9.37 0.86
C GLY A 402 -16.41 -8.81 0.59
N VAL A 403 -16.27 -7.98 -0.44
CA VAL A 403 -15.01 -7.32 -0.78
C VAL A 403 -14.90 -6.02 0.02
N VAL A 404 -13.78 -5.86 0.74
CA VAL A 404 -13.55 -4.75 1.67
C VAL A 404 -12.18 -4.14 1.40
N GLU A 405 -12.11 -2.80 1.31
CA GLU A 405 -10.85 -2.05 1.25
C GLU A 405 -10.34 -1.75 2.67
N SER A 406 -9.04 -1.52 2.79
CA SER A 406 -8.35 -1.19 4.04
C SER A 406 -8.94 0.02 4.78
N ASP A 407 -9.52 0.99 4.07
CA ASP A 407 -10.16 2.16 4.68
C ASP A 407 -11.41 1.82 5.48
N ALA A 408 -12.05 0.68 5.20
CA ALA A 408 -13.28 0.26 5.85
C ALA A 408 -13.06 -0.64 7.09
N VAL A 409 -11.82 -1.00 7.41
CA VAL A 409 -11.51 -1.83 8.59
C VAL A 409 -11.58 -1.02 9.88
N ASP A 410 -11.82 -1.72 10.99
CA ASP A 410 -11.80 -1.12 12.33
C ASP A 410 -10.34 -0.86 12.73
N TYR A 411 -9.96 0.42 12.82
CA TYR A 411 -8.54 0.78 12.93
C TYR A 411 -7.92 0.35 14.26
N GLY A 412 -8.66 0.46 15.38
CA GLY A 412 -8.14 0.16 16.73
C GLY A 412 -7.62 -1.28 16.88
N PRO A 413 -8.45 -2.32 16.60
CA PRO A 413 -7.99 -3.71 16.69
C PRO A 413 -6.85 -4.04 15.72
N VAL A 414 -6.92 -3.57 14.47
CA VAL A 414 -5.87 -3.82 13.47
C VAL A 414 -4.55 -3.17 13.89
N LEU A 415 -4.62 -1.92 14.38
CA LEU A 415 -3.46 -1.21 14.91
C LEU A 415 -2.85 -1.90 16.12
N ALA A 416 -3.68 -2.37 17.06
CA ALA A 416 -3.20 -3.09 18.24
C ALA A 416 -2.48 -4.39 17.88
N ASP A 417 -2.96 -5.13 16.88
CA ASP A 417 -2.32 -6.36 16.40
C ASP A 417 -1.00 -6.08 15.65
N ALA A 418 -0.93 -5.00 14.87
CA ALA A 418 0.25 -4.63 14.08
C ALA A 418 1.33 -3.90 14.90
N ALA A 419 0.94 -3.11 15.91
CA ALA A 419 1.82 -2.20 16.64
C ALA A 419 3.13 -2.83 17.18
N PRO A 420 3.14 -4.06 17.73
CA PRO A 420 4.39 -4.66 18.20
C PRO A 420 5.44 -4.87 17.10
N TRP A 421 4.99 -5.14 15.87
CA TRP A 421 5.82 -5.33 14.67
C TRP A 421 6.30 -4.01 14.08
N TRP A 422 5.47 -2.97 14.20
CA TRP A 422 5.71 -1.62 13.69
C TRP A 422 6.42 -0.71 14.69
N ALA A 423 6.67 -1.15 15.92
CA ALA A 423 7.35 -0.31 16.90
C ALA A 423 8.82 -0.03 16.50
N PRO A 424 9.36 1.17 16.77
CA PRO A 424 8.70 2.35 17.35
C PRO A 424 7.63 2.92 16.42
N LEU A 425 6.44 3.16 16.98
CA LEU A 425 5.23 3.61 16.28
C LEU A 425 4.61 4.76 17.08
N GLY A 426 4.34 5.89 16.45
CA GLY A 426 3.81 7.05 17.15
C GLY A 426 3.51 8.27 16.28
N GLY A 427 2.95 9.31 16.92
CA GLY A 427 2.58 10.58 16.30
C GLY A 427 3.54 11.72 16.65
N HIS A 428 3.86 12.54 15.64
CA HIS A 428 4.76 13.67 15.73
C HIS A 428 4.11 14.90 15.10
N PHE A 429 3.74 15.88 15.93
CA PHE A 429 3.20 17.15 15.46
C PHE A 429 4.26 18.02 14.80
N THR A 430 3.87 18.76 13.78
CA THR A 430 4.76 19.61 12.99
C THR A 430 4.04 20.84 12.45
N ASP A 431 4.77 21.95 12.39
CA ASP A 431 4.36 23.17 11.67
C ASP A 431 4.95 23.23 10.26
N TRP A 432 5.56 22.13 9.79
CA TRP A 432 6.19 22.08 8.49
C TRP A 432 5.20 22.45 7.36
N ARG A 433 5.74 23.13 6.36
CA ARG A 433 5.08 23.52 5.12
C ARG A 433 6.04 23.26 3.96
N PRO A 434 5.52 22.94 2.75
CA PRO A 434 6.36 22.50 1.64
C PRO A 434 7.36 23.58 1.17
N LYS A 435 7.03 24.86 1.30
CA LYS A 435 7.99 25.96 1.09
C LYS A 435 7.90 26.95 2.25
N HIS A 436 9.01 27.64 2.50
CA HIS A 436 9.02 28.71 3.48
C HIS A 436 8.01 29.81 3.10
N GLY A 437 7.17 30.21 4.04
CA GLY A 437 6.11 31.20 3.81
C GLY A 437 4.92 30.70 2.97
N ALA A 438 4.80 29.39 2.70
CA ALA A 438 3.60 28.86 2.05
C ALA A 438 2.36 29.17 2.88
N THR A 439 1.41 29.89 2.30
CA THR A 439 0.10 30.19 2.91
C THR A 439 -0.99 29.23 2.43
N SER A 440 -0.68 28.38 1.45
CA SER A 440 -1.59 27.38 0.91
C SER A 440 -1.01 25.97 1.04
N LEU A 441 -1.89 24.97 1.04
CA LEU A 441 -1.55 23.55 0.94
C LEU A 441 -1.99 22.98 -0.42
N ALA A 442 -1.95 23.80 -1.47
CA ALA A 442 -2.22 23.34 -2.82
C ALA A 442 -1.05 22.48 -3.34
N ILE A 443 -1.34 21.46 -4.16
CA ILE A 443 -0.34 20.51 -4.66
C ILE A 443 0.83 21.18 -5.38
N GLY A 444 0.58 22.32 -6.04
CA GLY A 444 1.61 23.11 -6.73
C GLY A 444 2.74 23.56 -5.80
N GLU A 445 2.48 23.68 -4.50
CA GLU A 445 3.49 24.05 -3.51
C GLU A 445 4.42 22.88 -3.14
N PHE A 446 3.93 21.65 -3.28
CA PHE A 446 4.68 20.44 -2.99
C PHE A 446 5.52 19.98 -4.17
N LEU A 447 5.08 20.25 -5.40
CA LEU A 447 5.81 19.88 -6.61
C LEU A 447 7.15 20.63 -6.70
N LEU A 448 8.24 19.90 -6.99
CA LEU A 448 9.57 20.50 -7.17
C LEU A 448 9.75 21.12 -8.54
N ASP A 449 9.17 20.49 -9.56
CA ASP A 449 9.38 20.86 -10.97
C ASP A 449 8.22 21.68 -11.55
N ALA A 450 7.34 22.22 -10.70
CA ALA A 450 6.33 23.16 -11.18
C ALA A 450 7.07 24.39 -11.75
N PRO A 451 6.77 24.84 -12.98
CA PRO A 451 7.33 26.10 -13.46
C PRO A 451 7.02 27.18 -12.43
N ALA A 452 8.01 27.99 -12.08
CA ALA A 452 7.80 29.16 -11.24
C ALA A 452 6.61 29.93 -11.83
N ALA A 453 5.59 30.19 -11.00
CA ALA A 453 4.47 31.01 -11.42
C ALA A 453 5.05 32.34 -11.91
N GLY A 454 4.92 32.57 -13.23
CA GLY A 454 5.35 33.80 -13.89
C GLY A 454 4.42 34.96 -13.59
#